data_AF-A0A0A3ZD90-F1
#
_entry.id   AF-A0A0A3ZD90-F1
#
_cell.length_a   1.000
_cell.length_b   1.000
_cell.length_c   1.000
_cell.angle_alpha   90.00
_cell.angle_beta   90.00
_cell.angle_gamma   90.00
#
_symmetry.space_group_name_H-M   'P 1'
#
loop_
_entity.id
_entity.type
_entity.pdbx_description
1 polymer ?
#
loop_
_entity_poly.entity_id
_entity_poly.type
_entity_poly.pdbx_seq_one_letter_code
_entity_poly.pdbx_strand_id
1 'polypeptide(L)'
;IPAAAELSAGDTVTASVQTETDGIKTTADHTVTAAEAGKALSLVVKETLAGEADGDTVTVWYTLIRSGSSTALDSDTVAYTVSVVASLPAPAVAEADSSAMTVDPAAVTAGITVKIPAAAELSAGDTVTASVQTETDGIKTTADHTVTAAEAGKALSLVVKETLAGEADGDAVTVWYTLIRSGGSTALDSDTVAYTVSVVASLPAPTVAEADSTAMTVDPAAVTAGITVKIPAAAE
;
A
#
# COMPACT_ATOMS: atom_id res chain seq x y z
N ILE A 1 2.49 18.39 30.68
CA ILE A 1 1.59 19.07 31.64
C ILE A 1 1.85 20.57 31.53
N PRO A 2 0.81 21.39 31.28
CA PRO A 2 0.98 22.81 30.97
C PRO A 2 1.44 23.62 32.18
N ALA A 3 2.18 24.70 31.94
CA ALA A 3 2.59 25.64 32.98
C ALA A 3 1.39 26.31 33.70
N ALA A 4 0.25 26.41 33.01
CA ALA A 4 -1.01 26.92 33.57
C ALA A 4 -1.59 26.05 34.70
N ALA A 5 -1.06 24.83 34.92
CA ALA A 5 -1.41 24.02 36.08
C ALA A 5 -0.82 24.55 37.40
N GLU A 6 0.04 25.57 37.35
CA GLU A 6 0.63 26.25 38.52
C GLU A 6 1.26 25.29 39.54
N LEU A 7 2.03 24.31 39.04
CA LEU A 7 2.66 23.28 39.86
C LEU A 7 3.59 23.89 40.92
N SER A 8 3.46 23.43 42.15
CA SER A 8 4.28 23.82 43.30
C SER A 8 5.21 22.70 43.73
N ALA A 9 6.33 23.06 44.38
CA ALA A 9 7.26 22.07 44.91
C ALA A 9 6.56 21.17 45.95
N GLY A 10 6.72 19.86 45.80
CA GLY A 10 6.07 18.85 46.64
C GLY A 10 4.69 18.40 46.15
N ASP A 11 4.15 19.00 45.09
CA ASP A 11 2.96 18.47 44.42
C ASP A 11 3.26 17.09 43.82
N THR A 12 2.28 16.20 43.84
CA THR A 12 2.38 14.89 43.19
C THR A 12 1.52 14.89 41.94
N VAL A 13 2.11 14.46 40.83
CA VAL A 13 1.45 14.41 39.54
C VAL A 13 1.52 13.00 38.97
N THR A 14 0.38 12.48 38.57
CA THR A 14 0.23 11.17 37.94
C THR A 14 -0.21 11.35 36.50
N ALA A 15 0.68 11.12 35.54
CA ALA A 15 0.30 11.02 34.13
C ALA A 15 -0.30 9.64 33.86
N SER A 16 -1.38 9.59 33.08
CA SER A 16 -2.11 8.37 32.75
C SER A 16 -2.29 8.25 31.24
N VAL A 17 -2.07 7.04 30.73
CA VAL A 17 -2.36 6.64 29.35
C VAL A 17 -3.21 5.38 29.41
N GLN A 18 -4.28 5.33 28.61
CA GLN A 18 -5.15 4.17 28.48
C GLN A 18 -5.39 3.88 27.01
N THR A 19 -5.26 2.61 26.62
CA THR A 19 -5.59 2.13 25.29
C THR A 19 -6.89 1.33 25.29
N GLU A 20 -7.55 1.23 24.14
CA GLU A 20 -8.81 0.50 24.00
C GLU A 20 -8.60 -1.03 23.93
N THR A 21 -7.44 -1.49 23.42
CA THR A 21 -7.17 -2.90 23.16
C THR A 21 -7.28 -3.78 24.40
N ASP A 22 -6.76 -3.32 25.55
CA ASP A 22 -6.85 -4.06 26.83
C ASP A 22 -7.56 -3.26 27.94
N GLY A 23 -7.91 -1.99 27.70
CA GLY A 23 -8.42 -1.07 28.74
C GLY A 23 -7.42 -0.78 29.86
N ILE A 24 -6.17 -1.25 29.72
CA ILE A 24 -5.12 -1.13 30.73
C ILE A 24 -4.70 0.33 30.83
N LYS A 25 -4.71 0.84 32.06
CA LYS A 25 -4.22 2.15 32.41
C LYS A 25 -2.77 2.03 32.88
N THR A 26 -1.84 2.64 32.15
CA THR A 26 -0.45 2.79 32.60
C THR A 26 -0.23 4.19 33.12
N THR A 27 0.50 4.29 34.22
CA THR A 27 0.75 5.57 34.90
C THR A 27 2.22 5.84 35.13
N ALA A 28 2.55 7.13 35.24
CA ALA A 28 3.83 7.60 35.74
C ALA A 28 3.61 8.67 36.81
N ASP A 29 4.10 8.39 38.02
CA ASP A 29 4.02 9.31 39.16
C ASP A 29 5.31 10.13 39.27
N HIS A 30 5.16 11.40 39.59
CA HIS A 30 6.27 12.32 39.80
C HIS A 30 5.97 13.32 40.92
N THR A 31 6.93 13.53 41.81
CA THR A 31 6.87 14.61 42.80
C THR A 31 7.62 15.83 42.28
N VAL A 32 6.92 16.95 42.17
CA VAL A 32 7.45 18.21 41.61
C VAL A 32 8.57 18.74 42.50
N THR A 33 9.74 18.98 41.92
CA THR A 33 10.88 19.57 42.61
C THR A 33 10.80 21.10 42.61
N ALA A 34 11.58 21.75 43.48
CA ALA A 34 11.67 23.21 43.51
C ALA A 34 12.15 23.82 42.18
N ALA A 35 12.94 23.08 41.39
CA ALA A 35 13.42 23.53 40.09
C ALA A 35 12.35 23.47 38.98
N GLU A 36 11.32 22.63 39.16
CA GLU A 36 10.23 22.39 38.21
C GLU A 36 8.99 23.24 38.52
N ALA A 37 8.88 23.78 39.74
CA ALA A 37 7.77 24.62 40.17
C ALA A 37 7.54 25.79 39.20
N GLY A 38 6.26 26.02 38.85
CA GLY A 38 5.83 27.06 37.90
C GLY A 38 6.17 26.80 36.43
N LYS A 39 6.75 25.64 36.08
CA LYS A 39 7.11 25.27 34.70
C LYS A 39 6.22 24.15 34.18
N ALA A 40 6.20 24.01 32.86
CA ALA A 40 5.61 22.83 32.23
C ALA A 40 6.43 21.58 32.61
N LEU A 41 5.73 20.51 32.97
CA LEU A 41 6.32 19.24 33.36
C LEU A 41 6.15 18.20 32.24
N SER A 42 7.22 17.49 31.90
CA SER A 42 7.22 16.39 30.93
C SER A 42 7.45 15.08 31.66
N LEU A 43 6.53 14.13 31.50
CA LEU A 43 6.60 12.80 32.11
C LEU A 43 6.58 11.76 31.01
N VAL A 44 7.38 10.71 31.19
CA VAL A 44 7.41 9.56 30.29
C VAL A 44 6.57 8.44 30.91
N VAL A 45 5.43 8.13 30.30
CA VAL A 45 4.63 6.95 30.64
C VAL A 45 5.15 5.80 29.77
N LYS A 46 5.58 4.70 30.39
CA LYS A 46 6.16 3.54 29.69
C LYS A 46 5.07 2.63 29.11
N GLU A 47 4.12 3.22 28.40
CA GLU A 47 3.13 2.47 27.61
C GLU A 47 3.74 2.03 26.28
N THR A 48 3.32 0.88 25.77
CA THR A 48 3.71 0.40 24.44
C THR A 48 2.49 0.36 23.53
N LEU A 49 2.62 0.86 22.31
CA LEU A 49 1.56 0.77 21.29
C LEU A 49 1.75 -0.45 20.37
N ALA A 50 2.63 -1.38 20.73
CA ALA A 50 2.98 -2.52 19.89
C ALA A 50 1.83 -3.51 19.64
N GLY A 51 0.72 -3.39 20.38
CA GLY A 51 -0.50 -4.16 20.19
C GLY A 51 -1.67 -3.38 19.60
N GLU A 52 -1.54 -2.07 19.40
CA GLU A 52 -2.62 -1.22 18.88
C GLU A 52 -2.65 -1.25 17.34
N ALA A 53 -3.85 -1.28 16.77
CA ALA A 53 -4.11 -1.20 15.35
C ALA A 53 -4.25 0.27 14.88
N ASP A 54 -4.15 0.47 13.56
CA ASP A 54 -4.51 1.75 12.96
C ASP A 54 -6.00 2.03 13.21
N GLY A 55 -6.30 3.23 13.67
CA GLY A 55 -7.65 3.65 14.06
C GLY A 55 -7.98 3.49 15.54
N ASP A 56 -7.19 2.75 16.33
CA ASP A 56 -7.43 2.58 17.77
C ASP A 56 -7.28 3.90 18.53
N THR A 57 -7.94 4.01 19.69
CA THR A 57 -7.89 5.25 20.49
C THR A 57 -6.95 5.11 21.69
N VAL A 58 -6.07 6.10 21.85
CA VAL A 58 -5.26 6.31 23.05
C VAL A 58 -5.77 7.54 23.78
N THR A 59 -6.23 7.34 25.02
CA THR A 59 -6.70 8.43 25.87
C THR A 59 -5.64 8.79 26.89
N VAL A 60 -5.37 10.10 27.03
CA VAL A 60 -4.38 10.63 27.97
C VAL A 60 -4.97 11.68 28.89
N TRP A 61 -4.52 11.67 30.15
CA TRP A 61 -4.88 12.68 31.16
C TRP A 61 -3.83 12.71 32.27
N TYR A 62 -3.93 13.68 33.18
CA TYR A 62 -3.12 13.71 34.38
C TYR A 62 -3.96 14.05 35.62
N THR A 63 -3.49 13.56 36.77
CA THR A 63 -4.07 13.87 38.08
C THR A 63 -3.04 14.61 38.92
N LEU A 64 -3.45 15.68 39.59
CA LEU A 64 -2.63 16.49 40.49
C LEU A 64 -3.13 16.36 41.93
N ILE A 65 -2.22 16.08 42.86
CA ILE A 65 -2.44 16.18 44.30
C ILE A 65 -1.48 17.23 44.84
N ARG A 66 -2.03 18.32 45.39
CA ARG A 66 -1.18 19.39 45.96
C ARG A 66 -0.50 18.94 47.24
N SER A 67 0.69 19.47 47.49
CA SER A 67 1.45 19.20 48.71
C SER A 67 0.58 19.46 49.97
N GLY A 68 0.50 18.46 50.85
CA GLY A 68 -0.32 18.52 52.07
C GLY A 68 -1.83 18.36 51.88
N SER A 69 -2.30 18.15 50.64
CA SER A 69 -3.70 17.82 50.32
C SER A 69 -3.86 16.31 50.10
N SER A 70 -5.07 15.80 50.34
CA SER A 70 -5.49 14.45 49.92
C SER A 70 -6.48 14.48 48.75
N THR A 71 -6.87 15.67 48.28
CA THR A 71 -7.81 15.84 47.16
C THR A 71 -7.07 15.74 45.83
N ALA A 72 -7.51 14.83 44.98
CA ALA A 72 -7.08 14.71 43.60
C ALA A 72 -7.83 15.68 42.68
N LEU A 73 -7.11 16.31 41.76
CA LEU A 73 -7.64 17.17 40.71
C LEU A 73 -7.29 16.54 39.36
N ASP A 74 -8.30 16.11 38.61
CA ASP A 74 -8.10 15.53 37.29
C ASP A 74 -8.14 16.60 36.20
N SER A 75 -7.32 16.42 35.17
CA SER A 75 -7.42 17.20 33.94
C SER A 75 -8.57 16.71 33.06
N ASP A 76 -8.90 17.49 32.04
CA ASP A 76 -9.66 16.97 30.91
C ASP A 76 -8.90 15.81 30.24
N THR A 77 -9.65 14.92 29.59
CA THR A 77 -9.09 13.82 28.81
C THR A 77 -8.89 14.25 27.35
N VAL A 78 -7.82 13.75 26.72
CA VAL A 78 -7.56 13.95 25.30
C VAL A 78 -7.43 12.59 24.64
N ALA A 79 -8.19 12.36 23.57
CA ALA A 79 -8.13 11.16 22.76
C ALA A 79 -7.26 11.40 21.51
N TYR A 80 -6.35 10.49 21.24
CA TYR A 80 -5.54 10.42 20.04
C TYR A 80 -5.86 9.14 19.28
N THR A 81 -5.93 9.21 17.96
CA THR A 81 -6.04 8.03 17.11
C THR A 81 -4.64 7.50 16.81
N VAL A 82 -4.43 6.20 17.04
CA VAL A 82 -3.22 5.50 16.62
C VAL A 82 -3.20 5.49 15.10
N SER A 83 -2.10 5.96 14.53
CA SER A 83 -1.84 5.81 13.09
C SER A 83 -0.62 4.94 12.90
N VAL A 84 -0.83 3.70 12.45
CA VAL A 84 0.24 2.77 12.13
C VAL A 84 0.52 2.88 10.64
N VAL A 85 1.40 3.80 10.25
CA VAL A 85 1.86 3.92 8.86
C VAL A 85 2.93 2.86 8.58
N ALA A 86 2.55 1.59 8.56
CA ALA A 86 3.32 0.57 7.84
C ALA A 86 2.86 0.65 6.37
N SER A 87 3.54 1.47 5.56
CA SER A 87 3.32 1.47 4.11
C SER A 87 3.64 0.05 3.61
N LEU A 88 2.60 -0.63 3.13
CA LEU A 88 2.78 -1.92 2.51
C LEU A 88 3.47 -1.71 1.16
N PRO A 89 4.44 -2.56 0.78
CA PRO A 89 5.21 -2.35 -0.43
C PRO A 89 4.32 -2.35 -1.66
N ALA A 90 4.63 -1.48 -2.62
CA ALA A 90 3.89 -1.39 -3.88
C ALA A 90 3.80 -2.75 -4.59
N PRO A 91 2.66 -3.06 -5.23
CA PRO A 91 2.57 -4.20 -6.12
C PRO A 91 3.28 -3.94 -7.46
N ALA A 92 3.36 -4.97 -8.29
CA ALA A 92 3.78 -4.86 -9.68
C ALA A 92 2.78 -5.52 -10.62
N VAL A 93 2.73 -5.11 -11.89
CA VAL A 93 1.94 -5.78 -12.93
C VAL A 93 2.80 -6.80 -13.67
N ALA A 94 2.30 -8.03 -13.86
CA ALA A 94 3.08 -9.09 -14.49
C ALA A 94 3.30 -8.86 -15.99
N GLU A 95 2.32 -8.25 -16.64
CA GLU A 95 2.26 -7.95 -18.07
C GLU A 95 3.04 -6.68 -18.45
N ALA A 96 3.51 -5.92 -17.46
CA ALA A 96 4.17 -4.63 -17.66
C ALA A 96 5.69 -4.75 -17.84
N ASP A 97 6.26 -3.85 -18.62
CA ASP A 97 7.69 -3.56 -18.62
C ASP A 97 8.02 -2.70 -17.39
N SER A 98 8.62 -3.32 -16.38
CA SER A 98 9.00 -2.63 -15.14
C SER A 98 10.09 -1.57 -15.30
N SER A 99 10.83 -1.58 -16.41
CA SER A 99 11.89 -0.58 -16.67
C SER A 99 11.33 0.66 -17.35
N ALA A 100 10.41 0.47 -18.31
CA ALA A 100 9.73 1.54 -19.01
C ALA A 100 8.49 2.05 -18.25
N MET A 101 8.02 1.31 -17.24
CA MET A 101 6.74 1.53 -16.56
C MET A 101 5.56 1.57 -17.54
N THR A 102 5.57 0.66 -18.52
CA THR A 102 4.53 0.56 -19.54
C THR A 102 3.84 -0.80 -19.52
N VAL A 103 2.60 -0.84 -20.00
CA VAL A 103 1.84 -2.06 -20.22
C VAL A 103 1.29 -2.09 -21.65
N ASP A 104 1.52 -3.19 -22.35
CA ASP A 104 0.95 -3.43 -23.68
C ASP A 104 -0.44 -4.07 -23.52
N PRO A 105 -1.53 -3.45 -24.02
CA PRO A 105 -2.86 -4.06 -24.00
C PRO A 105 -2.91 -5.47 -24.59
N ALA A 106 -2.08 -5.79 -25.59
CA ALA A 106 -2.03 -7.11 -26.20
C ALA A 106 -1.48 -8.19 -25.24
N ALA A 107 -0.71 -7.81 -24.23
CA ALA A 107 -0.21 -8.72 -23.19
C ALA A 107 -1.30 -9.08 -22.15
N VAL A 108 -2.35 -8.25 -22.02
CA VAL A 108 -3.43 -8.42 -21.05
C VAL A 108 -4.55 -9.28 -21.63
N THR A 109 -4.36 -10.61 -21.63
CA THR A 109 -5.34 -11.53 -22.26
C THR A 109 -6.43 -12.06 -21.33
N ALA A 110 -6.21 -12.03 -20.01
CA ALA A 110 -7.09 -12.71 -19.03
C ALA A 110 -7.49 -11.84 -17.83
N GLY A 111 -7.09 -10.57 -17.86
CA GLY A 111 -7.04 -9.67 -16.71
C GLY A 111 -5.61 -9.19 -16.44
N ILE A 112 -5.48 -8.20 -15.57
CA ILE A 112 -4.19 -7.67 -15.10
C ILE A 112 -3.74 -8.50 -13.90
N THR A 113 -2.52 -9.06 -13.96
CA THR A 113 -1.98 -9.85 -12.87
C THR A 113 -1.19 -8.95 -11.92
N VAL A 114 -1.80 -8.65 -10.78
CA VAL A 114 -1.21 -7.88 -9.69
C VAL A 114 -0.33 -8.79 -8.83
N LYS A 115 0.97 -8.51 -8.80
CA LYS A 115 1.99 -9.20 -8.01
C LYS A 115 2.28 -8.43 -6.73
N ILE A 116 1.88 -9.02 -5.61
CA ILE A 116 2.17 -8.50 -4.27
C ILE A 116 3.48 -9.13 -3.79
N PRO A 117 4.49 -8.33 -3.44
CA PRO A 117 5.81 -8.85 -3.11
C PRO A 117 5.82 -9.57 -1.76
N ALA A 118 6.74 -10.52 -1.57
CA ALA A 118 6.90 -11.24 -0.31
C ALA A 118 7.22 -10.31 0.89
N ALA A 119 7.77 -9.12 0.62
CA ALA A 119 8.01 -8.06 1.60
C ALA A 119 6.71 -7.51 2.22
N ALA A 120 5.53 -7.83 1.68
CA ALA A 120 4.25 -7.55 2.32
C ALA A 120 4.00 -8.44 3.55
N GLU A 121 4.83 -9.47 3.77
CA GLU A 121 4.80 -10.35 4.94
C GLU A 121 3.38 -10.89 5.23
N LEU A 122 2.73 -11.38 4.18
CA LEU A 122 1.38 -11.94 4.24
C LEU A 122 1.36 -13.20 5.12
N SER A 123 0.35 -13.30 5.97
CA SER A 123 0.11 -14.44 6.86
C SER A 123 -1.13 -15.23 6.44
N ALA A 124 -1.17 -16.51 6.78
CA ALA A 124 -2.33 -17.35 6.50
C ALA A 124 -3.58 -16.78 7.18
N GLY A 125 -4.68 -16.68 6.43
CA GLY A 125 -5.94 -16.09 6.90
C GLY A 125 -6.03 -14.58 6.73
N ASP A 126 -4.98 -13.90 6.24
CA ASP A 126 -5.07 -12.51 5.80
C ASP A 126 -6.00 -12.41 4.58
N THR A 127 -6.74 -11.32 4.48
CA THR A 127 -7.57 -10.99 3.32
C THR A 127 -6.91 -9.87 2.54
N VAL A 128 -6.68 -10.11 1.25
CA VAL A 128 -6.03 -9.19 0.34
C VAL A 128 -7.00 -8.82 -0.77
N THR A 129 -7.14 -7.52 -1.04
CA THR A 129 -7.91 -7.01 -2.17
C THR A 129 -6.98 -6.28 -3.13
N ALA A 130 -6.65 -6.92 -4.26
CA ALA A 130 -5.96 -6.25 -5.36
C ALA A 130 -6.92 -5.32 -6.11
N SER A 131 -6.44 -4.13 -6.46
CA SER A 131 -7.24 -3.09 -7.11
C SER A 131 -6.51 -2.56 -8.34
N VAL A 132 -7.25 -2.40 -9.43
CA VAL A 132 -6.81 -1.74 -10.66
C VAL A 132 -7.81 -0.65 -10.99
N GLN A 133 -7.30 0.49 -11.45
CA GLN A 133 -8.08 1.59 -11.98
C GLN A 133 -7.45 2.08 -13.28
N THR A 134 -8.25 2.13 -14.33
CA THR A 134 -7.92 2.66 -15.65
C THR A 134 -8.33 4.12 -15.77
N GLU A 135 -7.64 4.89 -16.62
CA GLU A 135 -7.92 6.32 -16.80
C GLU A 135 -9.22 6.54 -17.58
N THR A 136 -9.50 5.69 -18.58
CA THR A 136 -10.65 5.90 -19.49
C THR A 136 -12.01 5.87 -18.77
N ASP A 137 -12.24 4.90 -17.90
CA ASP A 137 -13.51 4.76 -17.17
C ASP A 137 -13.42 5.25 -15.72
N GLY A 138 -12.21 5.38 -15.16
CA GLY A 138 -11.97 5.69 -13.76
C GLY A 138 -12.56 4.67 -12.79
N ILE A 139 -12.98 3.50 -13.28
CA ILE A 139 -13.64 2.48 -12.47
C ILE A 139 -12.56 1.66 -11.76
N LYS A 140 -12.79 1.45 -10.47
CA LYS A 140 -11.97 0.54 -9.68
C LYS A 140 -12.51 -0.88 -9.85
N THR A 141 -11.69 -1.75 -10.41
CA THR A 141 -11.94 -3.20 -10.45
C THR A 141 -11.07 -3.91 -9.44
N THR A 142 -11.63 -4.90 -8.76
CA THR A 142 -10.96 -5.59 -7.65
C THR A 142 -10.96 -7.10 -7.78
N ALA A 143 -10.00 -7.73 -7.11
CA ALA A 143 -9.98 -9.16 -6.86
C ALA A 143 -9.59 -9.44 -5.41
N ASP A 144 -10.46 -10.16 -4.70
CA ASP A 144 -10.26 -10.53 -3.31
C ASP A 144 -9.66 -11.93 -3.20
N HIS A 145 -8.76 -12.12 -2.23
CA HIS A 145 -8.16 -13.41 -1.93
C HIS A 145 -7.87 -13.56 -0.44
N THR A 146 -8.19 -14.74 0.09
CA THR A 146 -7.77 -15.12 1.45
C THR A 146 -6.48 -15.93 1.36
N VAL A 147 -5.42 -15.42 1.98
CA VAL A 147 -4.09 -16.01 1.95
C VAL A 147 -4.12 -17.39 2.61
N THR A 148 -3.69 -18.40 1.88
CA THR A 148 -3.59 -19.78 2.40
C THR A 148 -2.29 -20.01 3.17
N ALA A 149 -2.23 -21.08 3.96
CA ALA A 149 -1.01 -21.49 4.64
C ALA A 149 0.17 -21.76 3.69
N ALA A 150 -0.11 -22.15 2.44
CA ALA A 150 0.91 -22.40 1.43
C ALA A 150 1.48 -21.10 0.82
N GLU A 151 0.75 -19.99 0.91
CA GLU A 151 1.09 -18.68 0.34
C GLU A 151 1.73 -17.75 1.38
N ALA A 152 1.56 -18.03 2.68
CA ALA A 152 2.14 -17.24 3.76
C ALA A 152 3.66 -17.03 3.58
N GLY A 153 4.09 -15.77 3.74
CA GLY A 153 5.48 -15.32 3.58
C GLY A 153 6.01 -15.33 2.14
N LYS A 154 5.15 -15.57 1.13
CA LYS A 154 5.53 -15.59 -0.29
C LYS A 154 4.90 -14.42 -1.03
N ALA A 155 5.42 -14.16 -2.23
CA ALA A 155 4.74 -13.27 -3.17
C ALA A 155 3.40 -13.91 -3.60
N LEU A 156 2.37 -13.07 -3.71
CA LEU A 156 1.02 -13.46 -4.12
C LEU A 156 0.72 -12.83 -5.49
N SER A 157 0.06 -13.56 -6.38
CA SER A 157 -0.35 -13.05 -7.69
C SER A 157 -1.86 -13.18 -7.82
N LEU A 158 -2.54 -12.06 -8.03
CA LEU A 158 -3.99 -11.99 -8.17
C LEU A 158 -4.34 -11.45 -9.55
N VAL A 159 -5.24 -12.12 -10.25
CA VAL A 159 -5.74 -11.67 -11.55
C VAL A 159 -6.97 -10.81 -11.33
N VAL A 160 -6.84 -9.50 -11.56
CA VAL A 160 -7.96 -8.56 -11.58
C VAL A 160 -8.58 -8.60 -12.97
N LYS A 161 -9.89 -8.80 -13.06
CA LYS A 161 -10.64 -8.96 -14.33
C LYS A 161 -10.86 -7.63 -15.05
N GLU A 162 -9.79 -6.86 -15.19
CA GLU A 162 -9.74 -5.59 -15.90
C GLU A 162 -9.15 -5.76 -17.30
N THR A 163 -9.65 -5.00 -18.27
CA THR A 163 -9.22 -5.03 -19.68
C THR A 163 -8.63 -3.69 -20.09
N LEU A 164 -7.67 -3.69 -20.99
CA LEU A 164 -7.09 -2.47 -21.56
C LEU A 164 -7.58 -2.17 -22.98
N ALA A 165 -8.60 -2.88 -23.46
CA ALA A 165 -9.09 -2.74 -24.84
C ALA A 165 -9.69 -1.37 -25.16
N GLY A 166 -10.05 -0.57 -24.15
CA GLY A 166 -10.57 0.78 -24.29
C GLY A 166 -9.53 1.89 -24.08
N GLU A 167 -8.34 1.56 -23.58
CA GLU A 167 -7.31 2.55 -23.26
C GLU A 167 -6.53 2.96 -24.51
N ALA A 168 -6.21 4.25 -24.59
CA ALA A 168 -5.35 4.83 -25.59
C ALA A 168 -3.87 4.74 -25.20
N ASP A 169 -2.99 4.88 -26.18
CA ASP A 169 -1.55 5.05 -25.94
C ASP A 169 -1.32 6.31 -25.08
N GLY A 170 -0.64 6.14 -23.95
CA GLY A 170 -0.41 7.20 -22.97
C GLY A 170 -1.32 7.18 -21.75
N ASP A 171 -2.43 6.43 -21.76
CA ASP A 171 -3.36 6.38 -20.63
C ASP A 171 -2.75 5.70 -19.41
N ALA A 172 -3.17 6.10 -18.22
CA ALA A 172 -2.66 5.55 -16.96
C ALA A 172 -3.44 4.32 -16.49
N VAL A 173 -2.71 3.31 -16.03
CA VAL A 173 -3.21 2.14 -15.30
C VAL A 173 -2.63 2.16 -13.90
N THR A 174 -3.48 2.41 -12.91
CA THR A 174 -3.10 2.55 -11.51
C THR A 174 -3.43 1.28 -10.74
N VAL A 175 -2.48 0.78 -9.94
CA VAL A 175 -2.58 -0.50 -9.24
C VAL A 175 -2.12 -0.37 -7.78
N TRP A 176 -2.89 -0.97 -6.87
CA TRP A 176 -2.59 -1.05 -5.44
C TRP A 176 -3.28 -2.28 -4.83
N TYR A 177 -3.03 -2.57 -3.57
CA TYR A 177 -3.81 -3.55 -2.81
C TYR A 177 -4.09 -3.06 -1.41
N THR A 178 -5.11 -3.66 -0.80
CA THR A 178 -5.40 -3.50 0.63
C THR A 178 -5.26 -4.84 1.33
N LEU A 179 -4.86 -4.80 2.60
CA LEU A 179 -4.64 -5.97 3.45
C LEU A 179 -5.44 -5.82 4.75
N ILE A 180 -6.27 -6.81 5.05
CA ILE A 180 -6.89 -6.99 6.36
C ILE A 180 -6.27 -8.23 6.99
N ARG A 181 -5.60 -8.04 8.13
CA ARG A 181 -4.98 -9.15 8.86
C ARG A 181 -6.02 -10.12 9.40
N SER A 182 -5.66 -11.40 9.51
CA SER A 182 -6.58 -12.41 10.04
C SER A 182 -7.17 -12.01 11.41
N GLY A 183 -8.50 -12.00 11.52
CA GLY A 183 -9.21 -11.61 12.74
C GLY A 183 -9.29 -10.10 13.00
N GLY A 184 -8.63 -9.28 12.18
CA GLY A 184 -8.75 -7.82 12.21
C GLY A 184 -9.88 -7.30 11.33
N SER A 185 -10.20 -6.01 11.49
CA SER A 185 -11.17 -5.28 10.65
C SER A 185 -10.59 -4.07 9.94
N THR A 186 -9.38 -3.65 10.32
CA THR A 186 -8.71 -2.49 9.73
C THR A 186 -8.03 -2.88 8.42
N ALA A 187 -8.30 -2.09 7.36
CA ALA A 187 -7.63 -2.23 6.08
C ALA A 187 -6.34 -1.40 6.07
N LEU A 188 -5.24 -2.04 5.66
CA LEU A 188 -3.95 -1.41 5.43
C LEU A 188 -3.76 -1.22 3.92
N ASP A 189 -3.46 -0.01 3.49
CA ASP A 189 -3.22 0.28 2.08
C ASP A 189 -1.74 0.07 1.71
N SER A 190 -1.51 -0.43 0.50
CA SER A 190 -0.18 -0.40 -0.12
C SER A 190 0.13 0.95 -0.74
N ASP A 191 1.42 1.16 -1.01
CA ASP A 191 1.83 2.13 -2.00
C ASP A 191 1.16 1.84 -3.36
N THR A 192 0.83 2.90 -4.08
CA THR A 192 0.22 2.84 -5.41
C THR A 192 1.29 2.91 -6.49
N VAL A 193 1.16 2.09 -7.53
CA VAL A 193 2.00 2.18 -8.74
C VAL A 193 1.14 2.52 -9.95
N ALA A 194 1.70 3.32 -10.87
CA ALA A 194 1.04 3.66 -12.12
C ALA A 194 1.92 3.22 -13.30
N TYR A 195 1.28 2.60 -14.29
CA TYR A 195 1.86 2.22 -15.57
C TYR A 195 1.21 3.02 -16.68
N THR A 196 1.95 3.32 -17.73
CA THR A 196 1.42 3.95 -18.93
C THR A 196 1.08 2.89 -19.97
N VAL A 197 -0.10 2.96 -20.56
CA VAL A 197 -0.46 2.11 -21.69
C VAL A 197 0.46 2.45 -22.87
N SER A 198 1.15 1.45 -23.39
CA SER A 198 1.97 1.58 -24.59
C SER A 198 1.49 0.61 -25.64
N VAL A 199 0.80 1.13 -26.64
CA VAL A 199 0.28 0.34 -27.75
C VAL A 199 1.42 0.13 -28.74
N VAL A 200 2.12 -0.98 -28.61
CA VAL A 200 3.16 -1.34 -29.57
C VAL A 200 2.48 -1.87 -30.83
N ALA A 201 2.44 -1.05 -31.88
CA ALA A 201 1.93 -1.48 -33.17
C ALA A 201 2.74 -2.70 -33.68
N SER A 202 2.09 -3.87 -33.75
CA SER A 202 2.69 -5.07 -34.35
C SER A 202 2.74 -4.94 -35.86
N LEU A 203 3.93 -4.67 -36.42
CA LEU A 203 4.12 -4.57 -37.87
C LEU A 203 4.13 -5.98 -38.50
N PRO A 204 3.35 -6.22 -39.57
CA PRO A 204 3.36 -7.50 -40.27
C PRO A 204 4.70 -7.78 -40.96
N ALA A 205 5.14 -9.05 -40.96
CA ALA A 205 6.40 -9.45 -41.56
C ALA A 205 6.43 -9.17 -43.08
N PRO A 206 7.56 -8.72 -43.65
CA PRO A 206 7.70 -8.57 -45.09
C PRO A 206 7.67 -9.94 -45.79
N THR A 207 7.29 -9.94 -47.06
CA THR A 207 7.35 -11.13 -47.93
C THR A 207 8.29 -10.87 -49.11
N VAL A 208 8.80 -11.93 -49.74
CA VAL A 208 9.62 -11.84 -50.95
C VAL A 208 8.81 -12.37 -52.13
N ALA A 209 8.73 -11.61 -53.23
CA ALA A 209 7.88 -11.98 -54.36
C ALA A 209 8.36 -13.26 -55.08
N GLU A 210 9.68 -13.48 -55.08
CA GLU A 210 10.36 -14.61 -55.70
C GLU A 210 10.48 -15.83 -54.76
N ALA A 211 9.99 -15.72 -53.52
CA ALA A 211 10.04 -16.82 -52.56
C ALA A 211 8.89 -17.81 -52.77
N ASP A 212 9.20 -19.09 -52.59
CA ASP A 212 8.19 -20.09 -52.27
C ASP A 212 7.75 -19.88 -50.82
N SER A 213 6.51 -19.43 -50.64
CA SER A 213 5.93 -19.15 -49.32
C SER A 213 5.68 -20.40 -48.47
N THR A 214 5.63 -21.58 -49.09
CA THR A 214 5.41 -22.86 -48.39
C THR A 214 6.74 -23.45 -47.92
N ALA A 215 7.77 -23.41 -48.77
CA ALA A 215 9.10 -23.92 -48.44
C ALA A 215 9.97 -22.90 -47.69
N MET A 216 9.57 -21.62 -47.66
CA MET A 216 10.37 -20.49 -47.16
C MET A 216 11.75 -20.40 -47.82
N THR A 217 11.81 -20.64 -49.13
CA THR A 217 13.06 -20.62 -49.92
C THR A 217 12.94 -19.68 -51.11
N VAL A 218 14.06 -19.08 -51.51
CA VAL A 218 14.19 -18.32 -52.76
C VAL A 218 15.13 -19.08 -53.69
N ASP A 219 14.69 -19.33 -54.92
CA ASP A 219 15.56 -19.89 -55.96
C ASP A 219 16.42 -18.77 -56.59
N PRO A 220 17.76 -18.81 -56.48
CA PRO A 220 18.62 -17.81 -57.10
C PRO A 220 18.42 -17.67 -58.62
N ALA A 221 18.01 -18.74 -59.31
CA ALA A 221 17.76 -18.69 -60.76
C ALA A 221 16.48 -17.91 -61.12
N ALA A 222 15.53 -17.77 -60.18
CA ALA A 222 14.32 -16.96 -60.36
C ALA A 222 14.58 -15.46 -60.19
N VAL A 223 15.71 -15.08 -59.58
CA VAL A 223 16.08 -13.69 -59.29
C VAL A 223 16.89 -13.11 -60.45
N THR A 224 16.20 -12.63 -61.49
CA THR A 224 16.86 -12.12 -62.71
C THR A 224 17.11 -10.60 -62.69
N ALA A 225 16.42 -9.85 -61.82
CA ALA A 225 16.50 -8.39 -61.74
C ALA A 225 16.75 -7.86 -60.30
N GLY A 226 17.04 -8.75 -59.34
CA GLY A 226 17.12 -8.43 -57.91
C GLY A 226 15.93 -8.98 -57.11
N ILE A 227 16.01 -8.95 -55.78
CA ILE A 227 14.97 -9.46 -54.88
C ILE A 227 13.91 -8.38 -54.64
N THR A 228 12.64 -8.74 -54.81
CA THR A 228 11.51 -7.83 -54.53
C THR A 228 10.96 -8.10 -53.14
N VAL A 229 11.26 -7.21 -52.19
CA VAL A 229 10.68 -7.25 -50.83
C VAL A 229 9.35 -6.50 -50.82
N LYS A 230 8.27 -7.22 -50.50
CA LYS A 230 6.92 -6.68 -50.30
C LYS A 230 6.70 -6.42 -48.82
N ILE A 231 6.54 -5.15 -48.48
CA ILE A 231 6.18 -4.72 -47.13
C ILE A 231 4.65 -4.61 -47.08
N PRO A 232 3.95 -5.47 -46.32
CA PRO A 232 2.51 -5.32 -46.12
C PRO A 232 2.18 -4.02 -45.36
N ALA A 233 1.04 -3.42 -45.67
CA ALA A 233 0.51 -2.33 -44.87
C ALA A 233 0.27 -2.83 -43.43
N ALA A 234 0.51 -1.97 -42.43
CA ALA A 234 0.11 -2.27 -41.06
C ALA A 234 -1.39 -2.56 -41.02
N ALA A 235 -1.81 -3.51 -40.18
CA ALA A 235 -3.23 -3.68 -39.91
C ALA A 235 -3.71 -2.41 -39.19
N GLU A 236 -4.72 -1.74 -39.77
CA GLU A 236 -5.43 -0.61 -39.16
C GLU A 236 -6.34 -1.09 -38.03
#